data_AF-A0A152A7D6-F1
#
_entry.id   AF-A0A152A7D6-F1
#
_cell.length_a   1.000
_cell.length_b   1.000
_cell.length_c   1.000
_cell.angle_alpha   90.00
_cell.angle_beta   90.00
_cell.angle_gamma   90.00
#
_symmetry.space_group_name_H-M   'P 1'
#
loop_
_entity.id
_entity.type
_entity.pdbx_description
1 polymer ?
#
loop_
_entity_poly.entity_id
_entity_poly.type
_entity_poly.pdbx_seq_one_letter_code
_entity_poly.pdbx_strand_id
1 'polypeptide(L)'
;MSDKNRENDIIENSLKSKPKHQELMNDYIKYYQTKEEEKKKQQEKDKYKNYKSELDILKEEYRFIRDDDENSDENTLSSNTIDDWKKKISIQYYNRLYREFAIIDLSKYKTNEIGLRWRTESEVINGRGQFTCANRKCELLVNLKPYEVPFTYQEDNTEKTALVKVVLCQDCAKLLNYTNIKKKKKELKQYLKEQQKQQSSKKRKSHPSSDEDDDYHENSLQENTNKN
;
A
#
# COMPACT_ATOMS: atom_id res chain seq x y z
N MET A 1 -49.36 -34.18 -58.90
CA MET A 1 -48.50 -33.01 -58.61
C MET A 1 -47.88 -33.08 -57.21
N SER A 2 -48.50 -33.81 -56.28
CA SER A 2 -48.12 -33.89 -54.85
C SER A 2 -46.81 -34.65 -54.57
N ASP A 3 -46.50 -35.69 -55.34
CA ASP A 3 -45.47 -36.68 -54.98
C ASP A 3 -44.05 -36.11 -55.11
N LYS A 4 -43.80 -35.27 -56.12
CA LYS A 4 -42.52 -34.58 -56.32
C LYS A 4 -42.17 -33.65 -55.15
N ASN A 5 -43.16 -33.07 -54.47
CA ASN A 5 -42.90 -32.26 -53.29
C ASN A 5 -42.42 -33.14 -52.13
N ARG A 6 -43.02 -34.32 -51.95
CA ARG A 6 -42.65 -35.30 -50.91
C ARG A 6 -41.25 -35.88 -51.12
N GLU A 7 -40.84 -36.11 -52.37
CA GLU A 7 -39.46 -36.49 -52.71
C GLU A 7 -38.48 -35.35 -52.39
N ASN A 8 -38.82 -34.11 -52.77
CA ASN A 8 -38.02 -32.93 -52.43
C ASN A 8 -37.89 -32.74 -50.91
N ASP A 9 -38.96 -32.91 -50.13
CA ASP A 9 -38.93 -32.82 -48.66
C ASP A 9 -37.98 -33.85 -48.04
N ILE A 10 -37.95 -35.09 -48.57
CA ILE A 10 -37.05 -36.15 -48.09
C ILE A 10 -35.59 -35.83 -48.44
N ILE A 11 -35.34 -35.33 -49.66
CA ILE A 11 -34.01 -34.90 -50.11
C ILE A 11 -33.52 -33.71 -49.29
N GLU A 12 -34.36 -32.70 -49.04
CA GLU A 12 -34.02 -31.50 -48.28
C GLU A 12 -33.76 -31.83 -46.79
N ASN A 13 -34.53 -32.73 -46.19
CA ASN A 13 -34.26 -33.23 -44.83
C ASN A 13 -32.95 -34.05 -44.78
N SER A 14 -32.63 -34.83 -45.80
CA SER A 14 -31.34 -35.53 -45.92
C SER A 14 -30.17 -34.54 -46.05
N LEU A 15 -30.35 -33.48 -46.85
CA LEU A 15 -29.38 -32.39 -47.02
C LEU A 15 -29.21 -31.54 -45.76
N LYS A 16 -30.26 -31.35 -44.94
CA LYS A 16 -30.19 -30.69 -43.61
C LYS A 16 -29.61 -31.60 -42.52
N SER A 17 -29.73 -32.91 -42.65
CA SER A 17 -29.18 -33.90 -41.71
C SER A 17 -27.65 -34.03 -41.80
N LYS A 18 -27.10 -34.03 -43.02
CA LYS A 18 -25.64 -34.14 -43.28
C LYS A 18 -24.76 -33.09 -42.56
N PRO A 19 -25.01 -31.76 -42.65
CA PRO A 19 -24.20 -30.76 -41.95
C PRO A 19 -24.33 -30.89 -40.44
N LYS A 20 -25.54 -31.15 -39.91
CA LYS A 20 -25.76 -31.38 -38.47
C LYS A 20 -24.99 -32.59 -37.94
N HIS A 21 -24.84 -33.64 -38.75
CA HIS A 21 -23.98 -34.78 -38.41
C HIS A 21 -22.49 -34.42 -38.45
N GLN A 22 -22.05 -33.59 -39.41
CA GLN A 22 -20.67 -33.10 -39.48
C GLN A 22 -20.32 -32.17 -38.30
N GLU A 23 -21.23 -31.28 -37.90
CA GLU A 23 -21.10 -30.45 -36.68
C GLU A 23 -20.95 -31.32 -35.43
N LEU A 24 -21.85 -32.30 -35.25
CA LEU A 24 -21.79 -33.24 -34.12
C LEU A 24 -20.48 -34.03 -34.07
N MET A 25 -19.95 -34.45 -35.23
CA MET A 25 -18.66 -35.14 -35.32
C MET A 25 -17.48 -34.21 -35.07
N ASN A 26 -17.54 -32.96 -35.52
CA ASN A 26 -16.50 -31.95 -35.25
C ASN A 26 -16.43 -31.62 -33.74
N ASP A 27 -17.57 -31.44 -33.07
CA ASP A 27 -17.63 -31.23 -31.62
C ASP A 27 -17.14 -32.46 -30.84
N TYR A 28 -17.45 -33.68 -31.31
CA TYR A 28 -16.92 -34.92 -30.75
C TYR A 28 -15.39 -34.99 -30.88
N ILE A 29 -14.84 -34.75 -32.07
CA ILE A 29 -13.39 -34.71 -32.32
C ILE A 29 -12.72 -33.68 -31.40
N LYS A 30 -13.27 -32.46 -31.34
CA LYS A 30 -12.78 -31.36 -30.51
C LYS A 30 -12.80 -31.70 -29.02
N TYR A 31 -13.85 -32.36 -28.53
CA TYR A 31 -13.94 -32.82 -27.14
C TYR A 31 -12.84 -33.82 -26.77
N TYR A 32 -12.57 -34.81 -27.63
CA TYR A 32 -11.50 -35.78 -27.40
C TYR A 32 -10.11 -35.16 -27.52
N GLN A 33 -9.88 -34.26 -28.50
CA GLN A 33 -8.64 -33.48 -28.61
C GLN A 33 -8.39 -32.64 -27.34
N THR A 34 -9.42 -31.97 -26.83
CA THR A 34 -9.33 -31.15 -25.61
C THR A 34 -8.97 -32.02 -24.40
N LYS A 35 -9.60 -33.20 -24.25
CA LYS A 35 -9.25 -34.19 -23.21
C LYS A 35 -7.85 -34.77 -23.34
N GLU A 36 -7.32 -34.92 -24.55
CA GLU A 36 -5.92 -35.32 -24.75
C GLU A 36 -4.94 -34.21 -24.39
N GLU A 37 -5.24 -32.96 -24.73
CA GLU A 37 -4.46 -31.81 -24.28
C GLU A 37 -4.47 -31.68 -22.76
N GLU A 38 -5.63 -31.83 -22.10
CA GLU A 38 -5.74 -31.83 -20.65
C GLU A 38 -4.90 -32.93 -20.01
N LYS A 39 -4.94 -34.15 -20.56
CA LYS A 39 -4.07 -35.26 -20.11
C LYS A 39 -2.59 -34.95 -20.30
N LYS A 40 -2.17 -34.38 -21.44
CA LYS A 40 -0.77 -34.00 -21.70
C LYS A 40 -0.31 -32.92 -20.71
N LYS A 41 -1.10 -31.84 -20.54
CA LYS A 41 -0.86 -30.75 -19.58
C LYS A 41 -0.81 -31.26 -18.13
N GLN A 42 -1.60 -32.29 -17.80
CA GLN A 42 -1.56 -32.92 -16.47
C GLN A 42 -0.31 -33.81 -16.29
N GLN A 43 0.05 -34.61 -17.29
CA GLN A 43 1.28 -35.42 -17.29
C GLN A 43 2.54 -34.57 -17.19
N GLU A 44 2.59 -33.41 -17.86
CA GLU A 44 3.68 -32.44 -17.73
C GLU A 44 3.76 -31.84 -16.32
N LYS A 45 2.62 -31.48 -15.72
CA LYS A 45 2.58 -31.03 -14.31
C LYS A 45 3.06 -32.12 -13.35
N ASP A 46 2.57 -33.35 -13.48
CA ASP A 46 2.97 -34.47 -12.63
C ASP A 46 4.45 -34.85 -12.82
N LYS A 47 5.01 -34.69 -14.04
CA LYS A 47 6.45 -34.87 -14.32
C LYS A 47 7.35 -33.91 -13.51
N TYR A 48 6.95 -32.64 -13.37
CA TYR A 48 7.73 -31.63 -12.67
C TYR A 48 7.32 -31.41 -11.20
N LYS A 49 6.29 -32.13 -10.71
CA LYS A 49 5.70 -32.01 -9.36
C LYS A 49 6.67 -32.14 -8.19
N ASN A 50 7.77 -32.87 -8.37
CA ASN A 50 8.80 -33.07 -7.34
C ASN A 50 9.98 -32.09 -7.47
N TYR A 51 9.98 -31.21 -8.47
CA TYR A 51 11.02 -30.21 -8.72
C TYR A 51 10.52 -28.84 -8.24
N LYS A 52 11.33 -28.14 -7.44
CA LYS A 52 11.05 -26.75 -7.07
C LYS A 52 11.48 -25.83 -8.22
N SER A 53 10.64 -24.86 -8.60
CA SER A 53 11.04 -23.81 -9.53
C SER A 53 12.03 -22.86 -8.84
N GLU A 54 12.95 -22.22 -9.56
CA GLU A 54 13.85 -21.18 -9.00
C GLU A 54 13.07 -20.13 -8.18
N LEU A 55 11.85 -19.81 -8.62
CA LEU A 55 10.94 -18.89 -7.93
C LEU A 55 10.45 -19.42 -6.57
N ASP A 56 10.35 -20.73 -6.39
CA ASP A 56 10.01 -21.37 -5.10
C ASP A 56 11.23 -21.50 -4.19
N ILE A 57 12.40 -21.80 -4.75
CA ILE A 57 13.69 -21.71 -4.03
C ILE A 57 13.93 -20.28 -3.53
N LEU A 58 13.61 -19.26 -4.34
CA LEU A 58 13.64 -17.87 -3.92
C LEU A 58 12.64 -17.59 -2.79
N LYS A 59 11.39 -18.11 -2.83
CA LYS A 59 10.45 -17.96 -1.69
C LYS A 59 10.98 -18.56 -0.39
N GLU A 60 11.74 -19.65 -0.46
CA GLU A 60 12.26 -20.37 0.71
C GLU A 60 13.49 -19.72 1.33
N GLU A 61 14.37 -19.13 0.53
CA GLU A 61 15.68 -18.61 0.96
C GLU A 61 15.81 -17.06 0.81
N TYR A 62 14.75 -16.36 0.42
CA TYR A 62 14.75 -14.90 0.33
C TYR A 62 14.85 -14.24 1.70
N ARG A 63 15.80 -13.32 1.83
CA ARG A 63 15.91 -12.37 2.95
C ARG A 63 15.72 -10.94 2.44
N PHE A 64 14.97 -10.13 3.16
CA PHE A 64 14.69 -8.74 2.79
C PHE A 64 15.92 -7.85 2.96
N ILE A 65 16.75 -8.14 3.96
CA ILE A 65 18.10 -7.62 4.14
C ILE A 65 19.04 -8.82 4.33
N ARG A 66 20.15 -8.80 3.62
CA ARG A 66 21.36 -9.60 3.89
C ARG A 66 22.45 -8.62 4.31
N ASP A 67 23.18 -8.95 5.36
CA ASP A 67 24.34 -8.17 5.81
C ASP A 67 25.48 -8.32 4.80
N ASP A 68 25.97 -7.19 4.29
CA ASP A 68 26.92 -7.15 3.17
C ASP A 68 28.27 -7.79 3.53
N ASP A 69 28.64 -7.81 4.82
CA ASP A 69 29.87 -8.43 5.34
C ASP A 69 29.79 -9.98 5.42
N GLU A 70 28.60 -10.57 5.60
CA GLU A 70 28.43 -12.04 5.65
C GLU A 70 28.15 -12.69 4.29
N ASN A 71 27.71 -11.90 3.28
CA ASN A 71 27.10 -12.42 2.05
C ASN A 71 27.75 -11.92 0.76
N SER A 72 28.79 -11.09 0.82
CA SER A 72 29.48 -10.54 -0.36
C SER A 72 30.35 -11.58 -1.09
N ASP A 73 31.02 -12.48 -0.36
CA ASP A 73 31.86 -13.52 -0.95
C ASP A 73 31.04 -14.73 -1.43
N GLU A 74 30.74 -14.72 -2.73
CA GLU A 74 30.26 -15.89 -3.50
C GLU A 74 31.21 -17.12 -3.39
N ASN A 75 32.44 -16.90 -2.93
CA ASN A 75 33.52 -17.88 -2.72
C ASN A 75 33.52 -18.54 -1.33
N THR A 76 32.87 -17.97 -0.31
CA THR A 76 32.88 -18.50 1.07
C THR A 76 31.96 -19.73 1.22
N LEU A 77 31.13 -19.98 0.21
CA LEU A 77 30.13 -21.04 0.20
C LEU A 77 30.70 -22.34 -0.38
N SER A 78 30.78 -23.39 0.45
CA SER A 78 31.32 -24.70 0.04
C SER A 78 30.49 -25.32 -1.09
N SER A 79 31.10 -25.52 -2.26
CA SER A 79 30.40 -25.70 -3.54
C SER A 79 29.61 -27.03 -3.72
N ASN A 80 29.36 -27.80 -2.66
CA ASN A 80 28.94 -29.21 -2.73
C ASN A 80 27.60 -29.57 -2.05
N THR A 81 26.84 -28.63 -1.46
CA THR A 81 25.52 -28.97 -0.85
C THR A 81 24.31 -28.42 -1.62
N ILE A 82 23.13 -28.97 -1.31
CA ILE A 82 21.85 -28.56 -1.91
C ILE A 82 21.36 -27.21 -1.37
N ASP A 83 21.73 -26.82 -0.16
CA ASP A 83 21.27 -25.55 0.42
C ASP A 83 22.17 -24.37 0.01
N ASP A 84 23.43 -24.66 -0.33
CA ASP A 84 24.37 -23.65 -0.83
C ASP A 84 23.99 -23.10 -2.21
N TRP A 85 23.51 -23.93 -3.14
CA TRP A 85 23.04 -23.40 -4.42
C TRP A 85 21.74 -22.60 -4.29
N LYS A 86 20.87 -22.91 -3.32
CA LYS A 86 19.67 -22.10 -3.02
C LYS A 86 20.06 -20.71 -2.52
N LYS A 87 20.98 -20.66 -1.55
CA LYS A 87 21.57 -19.41 -1.04
C LYS A 87 22.20 -18.61 -2.15
N LYS A 88 22.99 -19.25 -3.03
CA LYS A 88 23.61 -18.60 -4.19
C LYS A 88 22.59 -17.97 -5.14
N ILE A 89 21.48 -18.64 -5.44
CA ILE A 89 20.38 -18.07 -6.24
C ILE A 89 19.73 -16.87 -5.51
N SER A 90 19.47 -16.98 -4.20
CA SER A 90 18.90 -15.86 -3.42
C SER A 90 19.83 -14.65 -3.34
N ILE A 91 21.13 -14.85 -3.11
CA ILE A 91 22.16 -13.80 -3.12
C ILE A 91 22.24 -13.15 -4.50
N GLN A 92 22.29 -13.95 -5.58
CA GLN A 92 22.31 -13.43 -6.94
C GLN A 92 21.06 -12.60 -7.28
N TYR A 93 19.88 -13.00 -6.80
CA TYR A 93 18.66 -12.20 -6.93
C TYR A 93 18.71 -10.89 -6.11
N TYR A 94 19.13 -10.96 -4.84
CA TYR A 94 19.30 -9.80 -3.95
C TYR A 94 20.28 -8.75 -4.50
N ASN A 95 21.36 -9.21 -5.14
CA ASN A 95 22.38 -8.36 -5.76
C ASN A 95 21.93 -7.72 -7.09
N ARG A 96 20.89 -8.26 -7.74
CA ARG A 96 20.24 -7.62 -8.91
C ARG A 96 19.21 -6.55 -8.53
N LEU A 97 18.81 -6.44 -7.26
CA LEU A 97 17.82 -5.47 -6.81
C LEU A 97 18.46 -4.10 -6.52
N TYR A 98 17.97 -3.04 -7.19
CA TYR A 98 18.39 -1.67 -6.92
C TYR A 98 17.67 -1.08 -5.69
N ARG A 99 18.22 -1.35 -4.50
CA ARG A 99 17.58 -1.14 -3.19
C ARG A 99 17.68 0.28 -2.60
N GLU A 100 18.23 1.26 -3.33
CA GLU A 100 18.37 2.65 -2.83
C GLU A 100 17.02 3.35 -2.56
N PHE A 101 16.04 3.15 -3.44
CA PHE A 101 14.71 3.78 -3.36
C PHE A 101 13.59 2.79 -3.73
N ALA A 102 12.50 2.81 -2.96
CA ALA A 102 11.31 2.00 -3.18
C ALA A 102 10.13 2.80 -3.78
N ILE A 103 9.16 2.09 -4.36
CA ILE A 103 7.83 2.60 -4.73
C ILE A 103 6.87 2.37 -3.57
N ILE A 104 6.03 3.36 -3.28
CA ILE A 104 5.02 3.32 -2.21
C ILE A 104 3.60 3.39 -2.77
N ASP A 105 2.64 2.71 -2.15
CA ASP A 105 1.21 2.91 -2.37
C ASP A 105 0.59 3.61 -1.17
N LEU A 106 0.19 4.87 -1.39
CA LEU A 106 -0.50 5.68 -0.40
C LEU A 106 -2.03 5.60 -0.54
N SER A 107 -2.59 4.68 -1.34
CA SER A 107 -4.04 4.58 -1.58
C SER A 107 -4.86 4.39 -0.29
N LYS A 108 -4.30 3.76 0.74
CA LYS A 108 -4.94 3.53 2.05
C LYS A 108 -4.50 4.49 3.16
N TYR A 109 -3.89 5.64 2.85
CA TYR A 109 -3.38 6.62 3.84
C TYR A 109 -4.34 7.00 4.98
N LYS A 110 -5.66 6.90 4.77
CA LYS A 110 -6.68 7.19 5.78
C LYS A 110 -6.74 6.19 6.94
N THR A 111 -6.35 4.93 6.72
CA THR A 111 -6.27 3.85 7.73
C THR A 111 -4.86 3.66 8.29
N ASN A 112 -3.89 4.52 7.90
CA ASN A 112 -2.46 4.37 8.19
C ASN A 112 -1.79 3.14 7.54
N GLU A 113 -2.48 2.46 6.64
CA GLU A 113 -1.90 1.37 5.85
C GLU A 113 -1.13 1.93 4.64
N ILE A 114 0.07 1.40 4.40
CA ILE A 114 0.91 1.71 3.24
C ILE A 114 1.40 0.40 2.61
N GLY A 115 1.59 0.40 1.29
CA GLY A 115 2.31 -0.68 0.59
C GLY A 115 3.67 -0.20 0.14
N LEU A 116 4.71 -1.04 0.20
CA LEU A 116 6.05 -0.75 -0.31
C LEU A 116 6.51 -1.88 -1.24
N ARG A 117 7.30 -1.56 -2.26
CA ARG A 117 8.06 -2.53 -3.06
C ARG A 117 9.32 -1.91 -3.65
N TRP A 118 10.32 -2.72 -3.96
CA TRP A 118 11.46 -2.30 -4.78
C TRP A 118 11.03 -1.91 -6.20
N ARG A 119 11.84 -1.07 -6.86
CA ARG A 119 11.64 -0.63 -8.25
C ARG A 119 11.87 -1.79 -9.23
N THR A 120 11.13 -1.83 -10.33
CA THR A 120 11.49 -2.71 -11.46
C THR A 120 12.68 -2.12 -12.22
N GLU A 121 13.40 -2.93 -12.99
CA GLU A 121 14.48 -2.48 -13.89
C GLU A 121 14.04 -1.27 -14.76
N SER A 122 12.88 -1.39 -15.41
CA SER A 122 12.26 -0.32 -16.20
C SER A 122 11.94 0.95 -15.39
N GLU A 123 11.66 0.84 -14.09
CA GLU A 123 11.45 1.99 -13.21
C GLU A 123 12.76 2.64 -12.76
N VAL A 124 13.83 1.85 -12.58
CA VAL A 124 15.18 2.36 -12.28
C VAL A 124 15.73 3.11 -13.49
N ILE A 125 15.66 2.51 -14.69
CA ILE A 125 16.13 3.13 -15.95
C ILE A 125 15.40 4.45 -16.23
N ASN A 126 14.09 4.49 -16.02
CA ASN A 126 13.29 5.73 -16.18
C ASN A 126 13.37 6.69 -14.99
N GLY A 127 14.22 6.43 -13.98
CA GLY A 127 14.40 7.30 -12.81
C GLY A 127 13.16 7.44 -11.90
N ARG A 128 12.17 6.54 -12.03
CA ARG A 128 10.94 6.57 -11.24
C ARG A 128 11.26 6.43 -9.76
N GLY A 129 10.56 7.19 -8.92
CA GLY A 129 10.76 7.19 -7.47
C GLY A 129 12.09 7.78 -6.99
N GLN A 130 12.81 8.47 -7.89
CA GLN A 130 14.06 9.19 -7.61
C GLN A 130 14.01 10.60 -8.23
N PHE A 131 13.74 10.69 -9.53
CA PHE A 131 13.43 11.94 -10.24
C PHE A 131 11.92 12.16 -10.45
N THR A 132 11.10 11.16 -10.07
CA THR A 132 9.64 11.25 -9.98
C THR A 132 9.20 10.97 -8.55
N CYS A 133 7.99 11.41 -8.20
CA CYS A 133 7.33 10.92 -6.99
C CYS A 133 7.23 9.38 -6.99
N ALA A 134 7.53 8.75 -5.85
CA ALA A 134 7.51 7.30 -5.65
C ALA A 134 6.12 6.73 -5.34
N ASN A 135 5.09 7.57 -5.14
CA ASN A 135 3.72 7.10 -4.96
C ASN A 135 3.20 6.52 -6.28
N ARG A 136 2.76 5.25 -6.31
CA ARG A 136 2.38 4.52 -7.54
C ARG A 136 1.40 5.26 -8.47
N LYS A 137 0.55 6.13 -7.92
CA LYS A 137 -0.46 6.94 -8.64
C LYS A 137 -0.07 8.41 -8.81
N CYS A 138 1.22 8.75 -8.76
CA CYS A 138 1.72 10.12 -8.88
C CYS A 138 2.93 10.19 -9.80
N GLU A 139 2.91 11.14 -10.74
CA GLU A 139 3.94 11.33 -11.77
C GLU A 139 4.64 12.70 -11.65
N LEU A 140 4.43 13.39 -10.53
CA LEU A 140 4.98 14.73 -10.32
C LEU A 140 6.51 14.68 -10.17
N LEU A 141 7.20 15.56 -10.90
CA LEU A 141 8.66 15.62 -11.00
C LEU A 141 9.30 16.70 -10.09
N VAL A 142 8.49 17.60 -9.53
CA VAL A 142 8.95 18.80 -8.81
C VAL A 142 8.68 18.74 -7.31
N ASN A 143 9.45 19.51 -6.53
CA ASN A 143 9.34 19.61 -5.07
C ASN A 143 9.40 18.25 -4.35
N LEU A 144 10.27 17.38 -4.86
CA LEU A 144 10.55 16.04 -4.34
C LEU A 144 11.51 16.10 -3.15
N LYS A 145 11.30 15.22 -2.16
CA LYS A 145 12.20 15.01 -1.02
C LYS A 145 12.29 13.52 -0.66
N PRO A 146 13.45 13.02 -0.22
CA PRO A 146 13.55 11.68 0.36
C PRO A 146 12.86 11.65 1.74
N TYR A 147 12.26 10.50 2.04
CA TYR A 147 11.67 10.13 3.32
C TYR A 147 12.10 8.71 3.67
N GLU A 148 12.47 8.48 4.92
CA GLU A 148 12.68 7.15 5.47
C GLU A 148 11.39 6.70 6.15
N VAL A 149 10.92 5.50 5.76
CA VAL A 149 9.63 4.95 6.18
C VAL A 149 9.89 3.61 6.87
N PRO A 150 9.41 3.41 8.12
CA PRO A 150 9.53 2.11 8.77
C PRO A 150 8.68 1.08 8.01
N PHE A 151 9.34 0.02 7.56
CA PHE A 151 8.73 -1.14 6.93
C PHE A 151 8.94 -2.35 7.84
N THR A 152 7.84 -2.88 8.37
CA THR A 152 7.82 -4.06 9.24
C THR A 152 7.45 -5.28 8.42
N TYR A 153 8.21 -6.36 8.58
CA TYR A 153 8.11 -7.60 7.79
C TYR A 153 8.39 -8.83 8.64
N GLN A 154 7.90 -9.99 8.22
CA GLN A 154 8.15 -11.27 8.88
C GLN A 154 9.20 -12.06 8.09
N GLU A 155 10.22 -12.54 8.77
CA GLU A 155 11.33 -13.32 8.21
C GLU A 155 11.78 -14.36 9.25
N ASP A 156 11.91 -15.63 8.86
CA ASP A 156 12.22 -16.75 9.77
C ASP A 156 11.29 -16.83 11.00
N ASN A 157 10.01 -16.45 10.84
CA ASN A 157 8.99 -16.27 11.88
C ASN A 157 9.29 -15.19 12.94
N THR A 158 10.29 -14.34 12.71
CA THR A 158 10.58 -13.15 13.51
C THR A 158 10.01 -11.90 12.84
N GLU A 159 9.49 -10.96 13.63
CA GLU A 159 9.07 -9.64 13.15
C GLU A 159 10.29 -8.71 13.14
N LYS A 160 10.67 -8.22 11.96
CA LYS A 160 11.80 -7.32 11.73
C LYS A 160 11.29 -5.99 11.19
N THR A 161 12.01 -4.89 11.45
CA THR A 161 11.67 -3.57 10.90
C THR A 161 12.91 -2.91 10.31
N ALA A 162 12.77 -2.32 9.11
CA ALA A 162 13.81 -1.61 8.40
C ALA A 162 13.33 -0.19 7.99
N LEU A 163 14.26 0.74 7.82
CA LEU A 163 13.96 2.06 7.24
C LEU A 163 14.15 2.02 5.72
N VAL A 164 13.03 2.11 4.99
CA VAL A 164 13.01 2.10 3.52
C VAL A 164 12.91 3.53 3.01
N LYS A 165 13.82 3.91 2.09
CA LYS A 165 13.87 5.23 1.48
C LYS A 165 12.89 5.35 0.31
N VAL A 166 12.11 6.42 0.29
CA VAL A 166 11.18 6.77 -0.80
C VAL A 166 11.23 8.27 -1.10
N VAL A 167 11.19 8.66 -2.37
CA VAL A 167 11.17 10.09 -2.76
C VAL A 167 9.73 10.53 -3.02
N LEU A 168 9.23 11.55 -2.30
CA LEU A 168 7.85 12.02 -2.42
C LEU A 168 7.76 13.52 -2.69
N CYS A 169 6.76 13.92 -3.47
CA CYS A 169 6.35 15.30 -3.57
C CYS A 169 5.60 15.77 -2.30
N GLN A 170 5.47 17.08 -2.12
CA GLN A 170 4.83 17.68 -0.93
C GLN A 170 3.43 17.13 -0.63
N ASP A 171 2.60 16.86 -1.63
CA ASP A 171 1.25 16.34 -1.41
C ASP A 171 1.24 14.87 -1.01
N CYS A 172 2.09 14.03 -1.61
CA CYS A 172 2.24 12.65 -1.16
C CYS A 172 2.87 12.56 0.24
N ALA A 173 3.75 13.49 0.61
CA ALA A 173 4.26 13.62 1.98
C ALA A 173 3.16 14.00 3.00
N LYS A 174 2.16 14.81 2.60
CA LYS A 174 0.96 15.09 3.41
C LYS A 174 0.07 13.85 3.57
N LEU A 175 -0.03 12.99 2.55
CA LEU A 175 -0.74 11.71 2.63
C LEU A 175 -0.03 10.73 3.58
N LEU A 176 1.29 10.54 3.41
CA LEU A 176 2.13 9.70 4.28
C LEU A 176 2.00 10.11 5.77
N ASN A 177 1.93 11.41 6.05
CA ASN A 177 1.83 11.94 7.41
C ASN A 177 0.38 12.27 7.86
N TYR A 178 -0.64 11.83 7.13
CA TYR A 178 -2.03 12.27 7.30
C TYR A 178 -2.57 12.09 8.73
N THR A 179 -2.31 10.94 9.35
CA THR A 179 -2.72 10.62 10.71
C THR A 179 -2.03 11.51 11.74
N ASN A 180 -0.71 11.67 11.64
CA ASN A 180 0.10 12.55 12.48
C ASN A 180 -0.32 14.03 12.36
N ILE A 181 -0.59 14.51 11.14
CA ILE A 181 -1.11 15.86 10.88
C ILE A 181 -2.49 16.04 11.50
N LYS A 182 -3.39 15.06 11.35
CA LYS A 182 -4.74 15.07 11.92
C LYS A 182 -4.71 15.08 13.46
N LYS A 183 -3.81 14.31 14.07
CA LYS A 183 -3.57 14.27 15.53
C LYS A 183 -3.08 15.63 16.04
N LYS A 184 -1.97 16.16 15.50
CA LYS A 184 -1.42 17.47 15.87
C LYS A 184 -2.43 18.62 15.69
N LYS A 185 -3.26 18.58 14.64
CA LYS A 185 -4.33 19.57 14.41
C LYS A 185 -5.49 19.49 15.41
N LYS A 186 -5.71 18.33 16.05
CA LYS A 186 -6.66 18.18 17.16
C LYS A 186 -6.07 18.73 18.46
N GLU A 187 -4.83 18.35 18.78
CA GLU A 187 -4.10 18.76 19.99
C GLU A 187 -3.94 20.28 20.06
N LEU A 188 -3.49 20.92 18.97
CA LEU A 188 -3.36 22.38 18.90
C LEU A 188 -4.70 23.12 19.11
N LYS A 189 -5.82 22.56 18.63
CA LYS A 189 -7.16 23.13 18.87
C LYS A 189 -7.60 23.04 20.33
N GLN A 190 -7.18 21.99 21.05
CA GLN A 190 -7.48 21.84 22.48
C GLN A 190 -6.66 22.85 23.29
N TYR A 191 -5.35 22.92 23.05
CA TYR A 191 -4.43 23.88 23.66
C TYR A 191 -4.90 25.34 23.50
N LEU A 192 -5.27 25.76 22.28
CA LEU A 192 -5.76 27.12 22.03
C LEU A 192 -7.09 27.43 22.76
N LYS A 193 -7.97 26.43 22.92
CA LYS A 193 -9.23 26.58 23.68
C LYS A 193 -8.98 26.70 25.19
N GLU A 194 -7.94 26.05 25.70
CA GLU A 194 -7.52 26.14 27.10
C GLU A 194 -6.83 27.48 27.41
N GLN A 195 -5.93 27.94 26.53
CA GLN A 195 -5.37 29.30 26.55
C GLN A 195 -6.47 30.38 26.67
N GLN A 196 -7.49 30.32 25.81
CA GLN A 196 -8.61 31.28 25.85
C GLN A 196 -9.41 31.22 27.16
N LYS A 197 -9.67 30.02 27.71
CA LYS A 197 -10.31 29.86 29.03
C LYS A 197 -9.48 30.45 30.18
N GLN A 198 -8.16 30.30 30.15
CA GLN A 198 -7.28 30.84 31.18
C GLN A 198 -7.20 32.38 31.11
N GLN A 199 -7.28 32.96 29.92
CA GLN A 199 -7.31 34.41 29.74
C GLN A 199 -8.66 35.00 30.20
N SER A 200 -9.79 34.35 29.91
CA SER A 200 -11.10 34.82 30.36
C SER A 200 -11.31 34.67 31.87
N SER A 201 -10.79 33.60 32.50
CA SER A 201 -10.86 33.44 33.96
C SER A 201 -9.96 34.43 34.71
N LYS A 202 -8.80 34.81 34.15
CA LYS A 202 -7.97 35.90 34.69
C LYS A 202 -8.69 37.24 34.63
N LYS A 203 -9.30 37.62 33.48
CA LYS A 203 -10.09 38.86 33.37
C LYS A 203 -11.28 38.93 34.35
N ARG A 204 -11.91 37.80 34.68
CA ARG A 204 -12.98 37.74 35.69
C ARG A 204 -12.50 37.86 37.14
N LYS A 205 -11.20 37.77 37.41
CA LYS A 205 -10.62 37.97 38.75
C LYS A 205 -10.02 39.36 38.98
N SER A 206 -9.93 40.19 37.93
CA SER A 206 -9.37 41.55 38.02
C SER A 206 -10.42 42.66 38.17
N HIS A 207 -11.71 42.32 38.21
CA HIS A 207 -12.77 43.19 38.70
C HIS A 207 -13.41 42.53 39.93
N PRO A 208 -13.12 43.01 41.15
CA PRO A 208 -14.00 42.79 42.29
C PRO A 208 -15.37 43.43 41.96
N SER A 209 -16.45 42.78 42.39
CA SER A 209 -17.75 43.46 42.45
C SER A 209 -17.73 44.33 43.70
N SER A 210 -17.86 45.64 43.53
CA SER A 210 -18.04 46.60 44.62
C SER A 210 -19.53 46.88 44.78
N ASP A 211 -20.24 45.88 45.31
CA ASP A 211 -21.67 45.97 45.61
C ASP A 211 -21.81 46.52 47.04
N GLU A 212 -21.99 47.84 47.16
CA GLU A 212 -22.41 48.54 48.39
C GLU A 212 -23.68 49.34 48.05
N ASP A 213 -24.83 48.84 48.50
CA ASP A 213 -26.15 49.47 48.31
C ASP A 213 -26.58 50.24 49.60
N ASP A 214 -27.17 51.43 49.38
CA ASP A 214 -28.13 52.21 50.21
C ASP A 214 -27.92 52.43 51.74
N ASP A 215 -27.97 53.71 52.17
CA ASP A 215 -29.14 54.27 52.91
C ASP A 215 -29.15 55.84 52.90
N TYR A 216 -30.16 56.49 53.51
CA TYR A 216 -30.70 57.80 53.10
C TYR A 216 -30.98 58.79 54.28
N HIS A 217 -30.62 60.09 54.12
CA HIS A 217 -31.01 61.24 54.99
C HIS A 217 -30.59 61.21 56.50
N GLU A 218 -30.71 62.25 57.34
CA GLU A 218 -31.30 63.62 57.24
C GLU A 218 -30.44 64.70 57.97
N ASN A 219 -30.94 65.95 58.09
CA ASN A 219 -30.21 67.15 58.57
C ASN A 219 -30.26 67.38 60.10
N SER A 220 -29.24 68.06 60.67
CA SER A 220 -29.43 69.05 61.76
C SER A 220 -28.23 69.99 61.99
N LEU A 221 -28.51 71.30 61.98
CA LEU A 221 -28.16 72.36 62.97
C LEU A 221 -27.37 71.90 64.23
N GLN A 222 -26.44 72.62 64.89
CA GLN A 222 -25.94 74.03 64.94
C GLN A 222 -24.59 74.00 65.77
N GLU A 223 -23.68 74.98 65.95
CA GLU A 223 -23.54 76.43 65.63
C GLU A 223 -22.06 76.95 65.78
N ASN A 224 -21.83 78.26 65.53
CA ASN A 224 -20.88 79.24 66.14
C ASN A 224 -19.78 78.75 67.16
N THR A 225 -18.51 79.23 67.19
CA THR A 225 -18.02 80.63 67.26
C THR A 225 -16.48 80.80 67.03
N ASN A 226 -16.09 81.93 66.40
CA ASN A 226 -14.96 82.86 66.69
C ASN A 226 -13.49 82.44 66.93
N LYS A 227 -12.60 83.43 66.62
CA LYS A 227 -11.14 83.59 66.91
C LYS A 227 -10.20 83.01 65.85
N ASN A 228 -9.23 83.74 65.30
CA ASN A 228 -8.85 85.17 65.45
C ASN A 228 -8.46 85.75 64.08
#